data_AF-A0A8T6FTZ8-F1
#
_entry.id   AF-A0A8T6FTZ8-F1
#
_cell.length_a   1.000
_cell.length_b   1.000
_cell.length_c   1.000
_cell.angle_alpha   90.00
_cell.angle_beta   90.00
_cell.angle_gamma   90.00
#
_symmetry.space_group_name_H-M   'P 1'
#
loop_
_entity.id
_entity.type
_entity.pdbx_description
1 polymer ?
#
loop_
_entity_poly.entity_id
_entity_poly.type
_entity_poly.pdbx_seq_one_letter_code
_entity_poly.pdbx_strand_id
1 'polypeptide(L)'
;MQMFVDADEAYLAWTRWHAEGYVLNVGRTPQPATPIVLHLAVCELIAEPGQRYTTGESIKICSLGRQELIEWAEREEVDGELSTDCHCLS
;
A
#
# COMPACT_ATOMS: atom_id res chain seq x y z
N MET A 1 -6.34 9.88 -4.36
CA MET A 1 -5.16 8.99 -4.28
C MET A 1 -3.82 9.74 -4.18
N GLN A 2 -2.83 9.19 -3.48
CA GLN A 2 -1.43 9.69 -3.39
C GLN A 2 -0.44 8.51 -3.46
N MET A 3 0.61 8.62 -4.28
CA MET A 3 1.67 7.60 -4.42
C MET A 3 2.95 8.05 -3.71
N PHE A 4 3.60 7.14 -3.00
CA PHE A 4 4.88 7.37 -2.34
C PHE A 4 5.96 6.42 -2.88
N VAL A 5 7.07 7.01 -3.34
CA VAL A 5 8.26 6.34 -3.86
C VAL A 5 9.48 7.03 -3.23
N ASP A 6 10.40 6.27 -2.63
CA ASP A 6 11.57 6.79 -1.91
C ASP A 6 11.24 7.90 -0.88
N ALA A 7 10.08 7.80 -0.23
CA ALA A 7 9.49 8.85 0.60
C ALA A 7 8.95 8.30 1.94
N ASP A 8 9.76 7.50 2.64
CA ASP A 8 9.34 6.78 3.86
C ASP A 8 8.75 7.71 4.94
N GLU A 9 9.40 8.85 5.20
CA GLU A 9 8.93 9.82 6.20
C GLU A 9 7.58 10.42 5.83
N ALA A 10 7.37 10.74 4.55
CA ALA A 10 6.11 11.32 4.07
C ALA A 10 4.98 10.28 4.10
N TYR A 11 5.28 9.03 3.74
CA TYR A 11 4.34 7.92 3.85
C TYR A 11 3.93 7.66 5.31
N LEU A 12 4.90 7.61 6.24
CA LEU A 12 4.61 7.43 7.67
C LEU A 12 3.85 8.60 8.27
N ALA A 13 4.11 9.83 7.81
CA ALA A 13 3.30 10.97 8.19
C ALA A 13 1.85 10.77 7.68
N TRP A 14 1.68 10.35 6.43
CA TRP A 14 0.36 10.11 5.85
C TRP A 14 -0.45 9.08 6.64
N THR A 15 0.15 7.95 7.02
CA THR A 15 -0.57 6.90 7.78
C THR A 15 -1.00 7.37 9.17
N ARG A 16 -0.19 8.22 9.82
CA ARG A 16 -0.54 8.83 11.11
C ARG A 16 -1.70 9.82 11.02
N TRP A 17 -1.78 10.58 9.93
CA TRP A 17 -2.84 11.57 9.71
C TRP A 17 -4.14 10.96 9.17
N HIS A 18 -4.07 9.77 8.56
CA HIS A 18 -5.20 9.13 7.89
C HIS A 18 -5.39 7.70 8.41
N ALA A 19 -5.63 7.54 9.71
CA ALA A 19 -5.78 6.22 10.34
C ALA A 19 -6.89 5.35 9.71
N GLU A 20 -7.95 5.97 9.19
CA GLU A 20 -9.06 5.31 8.48
C GLU A 20 -8.79 5.12 6.97
N GLY A 21 -7.62 5.53 6.50
CA GLY A 21 -7.21 5.41 5.11
C GLY A 21 -6.82 3.98 4.73
N TYR A 22 -6.67 3.78 3.42
CA TYR A 22 -6.26 2.54 2.79
C TYR A 22 -4.91 2.72 2.09
N VAL A 23 -4.14 1.64 2.05
CA VAL A 23 -2.82 1.58 1.43
C VAL A 23 -2.73 0.32 0.60
N LEU A 24 -2.42 0.45 -0.69
CA LEU A 24 -1.90 -0.64 -1.49
C LEU A 24 -0.39 -0.72 -1.30
N ASN A 25 0.06 -1.92 -0.97
CA ASN A 25 1.46 -2.30 -0.99
C ASN A 25 1.76 -2.96 -2.35
N VAL A 26 2.54 -2.28 -3.18
CA VAL A 26 2.82 -2.70 -4.56
C VAL A 26 4.31 -2.92 -4.72
N GLY A 27 4.73 -4.03 -5.34
CA GLY A 27 6.13 -4.25 -5.69
C GLY A 27 6.62 -3.21 -6.69
N ARG A 28 7.83 -2.68 -6.49
CA ARG A 28 8.49 -1.74 -7.43
C ARG A 28 8.68 -2.32 -8.81
N THR A 29 9.09 -3.58 -8.82
CA THR A 29 9.14 -4.41 -10.01
C THR A 29 8.03 -5.43 -9.82
N PRO A 30 6.90 -5.27 -10.53
CA PRO A 30 5.82 -6.24 -10.50
C PRO A 30 6.38 -7.63 -10.82
N GLN A 31 6.03 -8.61 -10.00
CA GLN A 31 6.42 -10.00 -10.21
C GLN A 31 5.13 -10.83 -10.14
N PRO A 32 4.85 -11.71 -11.11
CA PRO A 32 3.60 -12.46 -11.17
C PRO A 32 3.25 -13.24 -9.89
N ALA A 33 4.25 -13.59 -9.07
CA ALA A 33 4.08 -14.34 -7.83
C ALA A 33 3.92 -13.47 -6.57
N THR A 34 4.04 -12.14 -6.68
CA THR A 34 3.95 -11.24 -5.52
C THR A 34 2.60 -10.52 -5.55
N PRO A 35 1.70 -10.78 -4.59
CA PRO A 35 0.39 -10.14 -4.58
C PRO A 35 0.51 -8.65 -4.26
N ILE A 36 -0.41 -7.87 -4.82
CA ILE A 36 -0.65 -6.48 -4.44
C ILE A 36 -1.56 -6.52 -3.23
N VAL A 37 -1.08 -6.12 -2.06
CA VAL A 37 -1.85 -6.29 -0.82
C VAL A 37 -2.50 -4.98 -0.42
N LEU A 38 -3.81 -5.01 -0.19
CA LEU A 38 -4.56 -3.90 0.37
C LEU A 38 -4.50 -3.94 1.91
N HIS A 39 -4.27 -2.79 2.51
CA HIS A 39 -4.21 -2.61 3.96
C HIS A 39 -5.01 -1.38 4.41
N LEU A 40 -5.37 -1.34 5.70
CA LEU A 40 -5.63 -0.08 6.40
C LEU A 40 -4.32 0.63 6.72
N ALA A 41 -4.36 1.96 6.81
CA ALA A 41 -3.21 2.80 7.16
C ALA A 41 -2.60 2.45 8.53
N VAL A 42 -3.41 1.93 9.45
CA VAL A 42 -2.99 1.48 10.80
C VAL A 42 -2.44 0.06 10.84
N CYS A 43 -2.32 -0.62 9.70
CA CYS A 43 -1.82 -1.98 9.66
C CYS A 43 -0.34 -2.04 10.09
N GLU A 44 -0.07 -2.86 11.11
CA GLU A 44 1.26 -3.00 11.71
C GLU A 44 2.31 -3.46 10.67
N LEU A 45 1.92 -4.37 9.76
CA LEU A 45 2.79 -4.89 8.69
C LEU A 45 3.34 -3.82 7.74
N ILE A 46 2.72 -2.63 7.70
CA ILE A 46 3.14 -1.52 6.84
C ILE A 46 3.45 -0.24 7.62
N ALA A 47 3.52 -0.32 8.94
CA ALA A 47 3.83 0.78 9.85
C ALA A 47 4.86 0.41 10.94
N GLU A 48 5.43 -0.80 10.88
CA GLU A 48 6.43 -1.33 11.81
C GLU A 48 7.76 -0.53 11.81
N PRO A 49 8.21 0.03 12.94
CA PRO A 49 9.44 0.82 13.02
C PRO A 49 10.67 0.13 12.43
N GLY A 50 11.49 0.90 11.69
CA GLY A 50 12.77 0.42 11.16
C GLY A 50 12.69 -0.28 9.79
N GLN A 51 11.51 -0.36 9.18
CA GLN A 51 11.35 -0.91 7.83
C GLN A 51 11.56 0.16 6.72
N ARG A 52 11.90 -0.33 5.52
CA ARG A 52 11.94 0.46 4.28
C ARG A 52 10.60 0.31 3.56
N TYR A 53 9.74 1.31 3.63
CA TYR A 53 8.35 1.19 3.16
C TYR A 53 8.19 1.49 1.67
N THR A 54 8.90 2.51 1.21
CA THR A 54 8.83 3.09 -0.13
C THR A 54 10.23 3.23 -0.76
N THR A 55 11.28 3.15 0.07
CA THR A 55 12.70 3.11 -0.34
C THR A 55 13.20 1.69 -0.59
N GLY A 56 12.41 0.67 -0.21
CA GLY A 56 12.73 -0.74 -0.33
C GLY A 56 12.34 -1.31 -1.70
N GLU A 57 11.68 -2.47 -1.68
CA GLU A 57 11.20 -3.18 -2.87
C GLU A 57 9.74 -2.85 -3.21
N SER A 58 9.11 -1.97 -2.43
CA SER A 58 7.70 -1.63 -2.59
C SER A 58 7.50 -0.14 -2.77
N ILE A 59 6.41 0.22 -3.44
CA ILE A 59 5.81 1.55 -3.44
C ILE A 59 4.48 1.48 -2.69
N LYS A 60 4.02 2.63 -2.19
CA LYS A 60 2.76 2.72 -1.45
C LYS A 60 1.79 3.62 -2.20
N ILE A 61 0.57 3.15 -2.39
CA ILE A 61 -0.49 3.93 -3.02
C ILE A 61 -1.61 4.07 -2.02
N CYS A 62 -1.87 5.31 -1.63
CA CYS A 62 -2.68 5.66 -0.48
C CYS A 62 -3.95 6.37 -0.93
N SER A 63 -5.07 6.08 -0.26
CA SER A 63 -6.32 6.81 -0.45
C SER A 63 -7.20 6.72 0.79
N LEU A 64 -8.12 7.66 0.96
CA LEU A 64 -9.22 7.53 1.91
C LEU A 64 -10.34 6.61 1.40
N GLY A 65 -10.42 6.37 0.09
CA GLY A 65 -11.44 5.52 -0.53
C GLY A 65 -10.88 4.15 -0.90
N ARG A 66 -11.40 3.08 -0.28
CA ARG A 66 -11.07 1.69 -0.64
C ARG A 66 -11.28 1.41 -2.13
N GLN A 67 -12.44 1.82 -2.65
CA GLN A 67 -12.82 1.57 -4.04
C GLN A 67 -11.87 2.24 -5.03
N GLU A 68 -11.38 3.45 -4.72
CA GLU A 68 -10.41 4.16 -5.57
C GLU A 68 -9.13 3.33 -5.78
N LEU A 69 -8.66 2.65 -4.73
CA LEU A 69 -7.48 1.79 -4.81
C LEU A 69 -7.74 0.47 -5.53
N ILE A 70 -8.88 -0.18 -5.29
CA ILE A 70 -9.25 -1.42 -6.00
C ILE A 70 -9.28 -1.16 -7.50
N GLU A 71 -9.98 -0.10 -7.92
CA GLU A 71 -10.07 0.21 -9.35
C GLU A 71 -8.73 0.64 -9.96
N TRP A 72 -7.84 1.24 -9.16
CA TRP A 72 -6.47 1.53 -9.61
C TRP A 72 -5.70 0.22 -9.88
N ALA A 73 -5.75 -0.73 -8.96
CA ALA A 73 -5.06 -2.02 -9.08
C ALA A 73 -5.57 -2.85 -10.27
N GLU A 74 -6.87 -2.80 -10.54
CA GLU A 74 -7.49 -3.47 -11.69
C GLU A 74 -7.12 -2.83 -13.05
N ARG A 75 -6.85 -1.52 -13.09
CA ARG A 75 -6.61 -0.77 -14.33
C ARG A 75 -5.16 -0.80 -14.81
N GLU A 76 -4.20 -0.79 -13.90
CA GLU A 76 -2.79 -0.51 -14.23
C GLU A 76 -1.99 -1.74 -14.69
N GLU A 77 -2.65 -2.88 -14.92
CA GLU A 77 -2.02 -4.15 -15.36
C GLU A 77 -0.74 -4.49 -14.57
N VAL A 78 -0.71 -4.11 -13.29
CA VAL A 78 0.44 -4.35 -12.43
C VAL A 78 0.54 -5.86 -12.23
N ASP A 79 1.66 -6.48 -12.64
CA ASP A 79 1.84 -7.92 -12.46
C ASP A 79 1.75 -8.29 -10.97
N GLY A 80 0.60 -8.84 -10.59
CA GLY A 80 0.27 -9.23 -9.22
C GLY A 80 -1.23 -9.24 -8.99
N GLU A 81 -1.75 -10.30 -8.38
CA GLU A 81 -3.16 -10.38 -8.00
C GLU A 81 -3.44 -9.44 -6.82
N LEU A 82 -4.53 -8.67 -6.90
CA LEU A 82 -5.00 -7.87 -5.78
C LEU A 82 -5.47 -8.79 -4.66
N SER A 83 -4.78 -8.76 -3.53
CA SER A 83 -5.15 -9.46 -2.31
C SER A 83 -5.78 -8.50 -1.31
N THR A 84 -6.94 -8.88 -0.78
CA THR A 84 -7.58 -8.25 0.38
C THR A 84 -7.42 -9.07 1.65
N ASP A 85 -6.55 -10.08 1.63
CA ASP A 85 -6.38 -11.06 2.72
C ASP A 85 -5.39 -10.56 3.77
N CYS A 86 -5.61 -9.34 4.26
CA CYS A 86 -4.89 -8.84 5.42
C CYS A 86 -5.84 -8.74 6.62
N HIS A 87 -5.40 -9.20 7.79
CA HIS A 87 -6.16 -9.14 9.04
C HIS A 87 -6.53 -7.71 9.47
N CYS A 88 -5.91 -6.67 8.90
CA CYS A 88 -6.30 -5.29 9.17
C CYS A 88 -7.60 -4.88 8.46
N LEU A 89 -8.10 -5.68 7.51
CA LEU A 89 -9.33 -5.40 6.75
C LEU A 89 -10.55 -6.17 7.27
N SER A 90 -10.37 -7.02 8.29
CA SER A 90 -11.42 -7.79 8.96
C SER A 90 -12.12 -7.07 10.10
#